data_AF-A0A0G2ACD3-F1
#
_entry.id   AF-A0A0G2ACD3-F1
#
_cell.length_a   1.000
_cell.length_b   1.000
_cell.length_c   1.000
_cell.angle_alpha   90.00
_cell.angle_beta   90.00
_cell.angle_gamma   90.00
#
_symmetry.space_group_name_H-M   'P 1'
#
loop_
_entity.id
_entity.type
_entity.pdbx_description
1 polymer ?
#
loop_
_entity_poly.entity_id
_entity_poly.type
_entity_poly.pdbx_seq_one_letter_code
_entity_poly.pdbx_strand_id
1 'polypeptide(L)'
;MRYQGTEPISKQLTIVIGLTVVGFMAFGLALSYYRNALFEQTLLNIQNQNDLLRGKITLGYRDLEYYRSAQYKDKYAKENLGLMNPGEKALVITEEMNVVSFPLTDSGILNAEQQEATYLELLRQMPVIEHWKLFLFHRKKIEELKRAL
;
A
#
# COMPACT_ATOMS: atom_id res chain seq x y z
N MET A 1 14.87 -28.26 -73.93
CA MET A 1 15.91 -28.54 -72.93
C MET A 1 15.66 -27.64 -71.72
N ARG A 2 15.24 -28.21 -70.58
CA ARG A 2 14.94 -27.47 -69.35
C ARG A 2 16.12 -27.66 -68.40
N TYR A 3 16.99 -26.66 -68.31
CA TYR A 3 17.95 -26.56 -67.22
C TYR A 3 17.18 -26.09 -65.98
N GLN A 4 16.68 -27.03 -65.19
CA GLN A 4 16.18 -26.71 -63.85
C GLN A 4 17.40 -26.42 -62.98
N GLY A 5 17.55 -25.15 -62.60
CA GLY A 5 18.53 -24.68 -61.64
C GLY A 5 18.31 -25.38 -60.31
N THR A 6 19.08 -26.43 -60.06
CA THR A 6 19.35 -26.90 -58.72
C THR A 6 20.36 -25.93 -58.13
N GLU A 7 19.88 -24.95 -57.36
CA GLU A 7 20.79 -24.26 -56.45
C GLU A 7 21.53 -25.33 -55.64
N PRO A 8 22.87 -25.25 -55.54
CA PRO A 8 23.61 -26.32 -54.91
C PRO A 8 23.15 -26.40 -53.46
N ILE A 9 22.72 -27.60 -53.03
CA ILE A 9 22.21 -27.91 -51.69
C ILE A 9 23.12 -27.33 -50.57
N SER A 10 24.41 -27.18 -50.86
CA SER A 10 25.41 -26.53 -50.00
C SER A 10 25.09 -25.06 -49.65
N LYS A 11 24.51 -24.27 -50.56
CA LYS A 11 24.13 -22.87 -50.27
C LYS A 11 22.95 -22.79 -49.30
N GLN A 12 21.92 -23.60 -49.53
CA GLN A 12 20.76 -23.67 -48.63
C GLN A 12 21.17 -24.16 -47.25
N LEU A 13 22.03 -25.17 -47.16
CA LEU A 13 22.56 -25.69 -45.90
C LEU A 13 23.35 -24.62 -45.13
N THR A 14 24.18 -23.83 -45.82
CA THR A 14 24.96 -22.75 -45.21
C THR A 14 24.06 -21.64 -44.64
N ILE A 15 22.98 -21.28 -45.37
CA ILE A 15 22.00 -20.29 -44.91
C ILE A 15 21.26 -20.79 -43.67
N VAL A 16 20.82 -22.05 -43.66
CA VAL A 16 20.14 -22.64 -42.49
C VAL A 16 21.07 -22.66 -41.29
N ILE A 17 22.32 -23.09 -41.45
CA ILE A 17 23.31 -23.11 -40.37
C ILE A 17 23.57 -21.68 -39.85
N GLY A 18 23.77 -20.71 -40.75
CA GLY A 18 23.95 -19.31 -40.39
C GLY A 18 22.77 -18.74 -39.60
N LEU A 19 21.54 -18.98 -40.07
CA LEU A 19 20.33 -18.57 -39.37
C LEU A 19 20.22 -19.20 -37.97
N THR A 20 20.60 -20.47 -37.85
CA THR A 20 20.58 -21.19 -36.57
C THR A 20 21.56 -20.59 -35.57
N VAL A 21 22.78 -20.27 -36.01
CA VAL A 21 23.80 -19.64 -35.16
C VAL A 21 23.36 -18.25 -34.71
N VAL A 22 22.82 -17.43 -35.62
CA VAL A 22 22.29 -16.09 -35.28
C VAL A 22 21.13 -16.20 -34.29
N GLY A 23 20.22 -17.17 -34.50
CA GLY A 23 19.13 -17.45 -33.57
C GLY A 23 19.63 -17.84 -32.17
N PHE A 24 20.66 -18.69 -32.09
CA PHE A 24 21.28 -19.08 -30.83
C PHE A 24 21.95 -17.89 -30.12
N MET A 25 22.64 -17.02 -30.85
CA MET A 25 23.24 -15.80 -30.27
C MET A 25 22.17 -14.86 -29.72
N ALA A 26 21.10 -14.60 -30.49
CA ALA A 26 19.99 -13.76 -30.06
C ALA A 26 19.29 -14.35 -28.82
N PHE A 27 19.08 -15.66 -28.79
CA PHE A 27 18.52 -16.36 -27.65
C PHE A 27 19.43 -16.28 -26.42
N GLY A 28 20.74 -16.44 -26.59
CA GLY A 28 21.72 -16.28 -25.52
C GLY A 28 21.72 -14.89 -24.92
N LEU A 29 21.62 -13.85 -25.76
CA LEU A 29 21.50 -12.46 -25.32
C LEU A 29 20.19 -12.22 -24.55
N ALA A 30 19.06 -12.73 -25.05
CA ALA A 30 17.78 -12.62 -24.36
C ALA A 30 17.81 -13.31 -22.98
N LEU A 31 18.38 -14.51 -22.89
CA LEU A 31 18.54 -15.22 -21.62
C LEU A 31 19.46 -14.47 -20.64
N SER A 32 20.56 -13.92 -21.14
CA SER A 32 21.48 -13.11 -20.35
C SER A 32 20.78 -11.87 -19.78
N TYR A 33 20.03 -11.15 -20.62
CA TYR A 33 19.27 -9.99 -20.20
C TYR A 33 18.22 -10.33 -19.14
N TYR A 34 17.47 -11.42 -19.34
CA TYR A 34 16.47 -11.90 -18.38
C TYR A 34 17.09 -12.22 -17.01
N ARG A 35 18.23 -12.93 -17.00
CA ARG A 35 18.96 -13.22 -15.74
C ARG A 35 19.41 -11.94 -15.08
N ASN A 36 19.94 -10.98 -15.83
CA ASN A 36 20.41 -9.72 -15.28
C ASN A 36 19.27 -8.92 -14.62
N ALA A 37 18.11 -8.85 -15.26
CA ALA A 37 16.93 -8.20 -14.70
C ALA A 37 16.45 -8.89 -13.41
N LEU A 38 16.45 -10.22 -13.38
CA LEU A 38 16.09 -10.99 -12.19
C LEU A 38 17.09 -10.78 -11.04
N PHE A 39 18.38 -10.67 -11.35
CA PHE A 39 19.43 -10.37 -10.37
C PHE A 39 19.24 -8.99 -9.74
N GLU A 40 18.97 -7.98 -10.55
CA GLU A 40 18.73 -6.61 -10.07
C GLU A 40 17.53 -6.55 -9.12
N GLN A 41 16.42 -7.20 -9.49
CA GLN A 41 15.24 -7.30 -8.62
C GLN A 41 15.53 -8.00 -7.30
N THR A 42 16.35 -9.05 -7.34
CA THR A 42 16.75 -9.80 -6.15
C THR A 42 17.63 -8.95 -5.22
N LEU A 43 18.59 -8.21 -5.79
CA LEU A 43 19.44 -7.28 -5.05
C LEU A 43 18.62 -6.19 -4.36
N LEU A 44 17.69 -5.56 -5.08
CA LEU A 44 16.80 -4.54 -4.52
C LEU A 44 15.94 -5.09 -3.38
N ASN A 45 15.43 -6.32 -3.50
CA ASN A 45 14.66 -6.96 -2.44
C ASN A 45 15.52 -7.21 -1.20
N ILE A 46 16.73 -7.77 -1.37
CA ILE A 46 17.67 -8.01 -0.26
C ILE A 46 18.05 -6.68 0.43
N GLN A 47 18.26 -5.62 -0.34
CA GLN A 47 18.59 -4.31 0.21
C GLN A 47 17.44 -3.73 1.05
N ASN A 48 16.21 -3.78 0.52
CA ASN A 48 15.03 -3.33 1.25
C ASN A 48 14.81 -4.14 2.54
N GLN A 49 14.98 -5.47 2.49
CA GLN A 49 14.90 -6.32 3.68
C GLN A 49 15.95 -5.93 4.73
N ASN A 50 17.18 -5.62 4.32
CA ASN A 50 18.23 -5.17 5.24
C ASN A 50 17.90 -3.82 5.87
N ASP A 51 17.38 -2.87 5.11
CA ASP A 51 17.02 -1.55 5.62
C ASP A 51 15.85 -1.64 6.63
N LEU A 52 14.84 -2.45 6.32
CA LEU A 52 13.75 -2.76 7.25
C LEU A 52 14.27 -3.43 8.53
N LEU A 53 15.21 -4.37 8.41
CA LEU A 53 15.79 -5.05 9.56
C LEU A 53 16.58 -4.07 10.44
N ARG A 54 17.39 -3.18 9.85
CA ARG A 54 18.11 -2.13 10.57
C ARG A 54 17.17 -1.18 11.29
N GLY A 55 16.05 -0.81 10.66
CA GLY A 55 14.99 -0.01 11.27
C GLY A 55 14.40 -0.70 12.50
N LYS A 56 14.03 -1.98 12.38
CA LYS A 56 13.50 -2.79 13.50
C LYS A 56 14.48 -2.93 14.65
N ILE A 57 15.77 -3.15 14.35
CA ILE A 57 16.82 -3.23 15.37
C ILE A 57 16.91 -1.90 16.13
N THR A 58 16.93 -0.77 15.41
CA THR A 58 17.02 0.56 16.03
C THR A 58 15.81 0.87 16.92
N LEU A 59 14.60 0.55 16.46
CA LEU A 59 13.38 0.68 17.26
C LEU A 59 13.44 -0.22 18.50
N GLY A 60 13.82 -1.48 18.34
CA GLY A 60 13.94 -2.43 19.45
C GLY A 60 14.93 -1.97 20.52
N TYR A 61 16.06 -1.36 20.14
CA TYR A 61 16.99 -0.75 21.10
C TYR A 61 16.35 0.41 21.87
N ARG A 62 15.62 1.29 21.18
CA ARG A 62 14.92 2.43 21.81
C ARG A 62 13.83 1.95 22.77
N ASP A 63 13.06 0.95 22.38
CA ASP A 63 12.01 0.37 23.22
C ASP A 63 12.62 -0.28 24.46
N LEU A 64 13.72 -1.02 24.31
CA LEU A 64 14.43 -1.63 25.42
C LEU A 64 15.02 -0.59 26.38
N GLU A 65 15.54 0.52 25.85
CA GLU A 65 15.97 1.66 26.66
C GLU A 65 14.79 2.28 27.44
N TYR A 66 13.65 2.47 26.79
CA TYR A 66 12.43 2.97 27.44
C TYR A 66 11.95 2.03 28.55
N TYR A 67 11.88 0.71 28.32
CA TYR A 67 11.47 -0.25 29.35
C TYR A 67 12.46 -0.35 30.51
N ARG A 68 13.75 -0.08 30.27
CA ARG A 68 14.76 -0.02 31.34
C ARG A 68 14.74 1.30 32.10
N SER A 69 14.14 2.35 31.54
CA SER A 69 14.10 3.68 32.15
C SER A 69 13.39 3.67 33.51
N ALA A 70 13.81 4.59 34.39
CA ALA A 70 13.15 4.78 35.68
C ALA A 70 11.70 5.27 35.52
N GLN A 71 11.42 6.03 34.46
CA GLN A 71 10.09 6.55 34.13
C GLN A 71 9.11 5.42 33.82
N TYR A 72 9.51 4.44 33.01
CA TYR A 72 8.65 3.29 32.73
C TYR A 72 8.41 2.45 33.98
N LYS A 73 9.43 2.23 34.82
CA LYS A 73 9.28 1.49 36.09
C LYS A 73 8.32 2.19 37.05
N ASP A 74 8.41 3.51 37.16
CA ASP A 74 7.50 4.33 37.99
C ASP A 74 6.07 4.28 37.44
N LYS A 75 5.88 4.46 36.13
CA LYS A 75 4.59 4.32 35.47
C LYS A 75 3.98 2.93 35.69
N TYR A 76 4.77 1.88 35.47
CA TYR A 76 4.32 0.51 35.64
C TYR A 76 3.92 0.21 37.09
N ALA A 77 4.71 0.66 38.08
CA ALA A 77 4.40 0.49 39.49
C ALA A 77 3.10 1.21 39.91
N LYS A 78 2.89 2.43 39.39
CA LYS A 78 1.68 3.21 39.65
C LYS A 78 0.42 2.59 39.03
N GLU A 79 0.51 2.14 37.78
CA GLU A 79 -0.63 1.61 37.03
C GLU A 79 -0.98 0.15 37.39
N ASN A 80 0.03 -0.71 37.54
CA ASN A 80 -0.20 -2.17 37.66
C ASN A 80 -0.13 -2.67 39.10
N LEU A 81 0.65 -2.02 39.97
CA LEU A 81 0.84 -2.44 41.35
C LEU A 81 0.12 -1.54 42.36
N GLY A 82 -0.51 -0.44 41.91
CA GLY A 82 -1.19 0.53 42.77
C GLY A 82 -0.26 1.23 43.77
N LEU A 83 1.06 1.15 43.55
CA LEU A 83 2.08 1.73 44.42
C LEU A 83 2.24 3.21 44.06
N MET A 84 1.27 4.03 44.45
CA MET A 84 1.37 5.49 44.35
C MET A 84 2.08 6.06 45.59
N ASN A 85 2.88 7.11 45.39
CA ASN A 85 3.47 7.80 46.53
C ASN A 85 2.38 8.51 47.34
N PRO A 86 2.52 8.60 48.67
CA PRO A 86 1.53 9.27 49.51
C PRO A 86 1.38 10.74 49.10
N GLY A 87 0.18 11.10 48.61
CA GLY A 87 -0.16 12.44 48.12
C GLY A 87 -0.39 12.56 46.61
N GLU A 88 -0.09 11.54 45.82
CA GLU A 88 -0.35 11.51 44.37
C GLU A 88 -1.78 11.01 44.06
N LYS A 89 -2.44 11.57 43.05
CA LYS A 89 -3.77 11.13 42.56
C LYS A 89 -3.67 10.64 41.11
N ALA A 90 -4.09 9.40 40.84
CA ALA A 90 -4.18 8.87 39.48
C ALA A 90 -5.51 9.29 38.85
N LEU A 91 -5.44 9.93 37.68
CA LEU A 91 -6.61 10.26 36.87
C LEU A 91 -6.72 9.23 35.74
N VAL A 92 -7.69 8.33 35.85
CA VAL A 92 -8.02 7.39 34.76
C VAL A 92 -9.08 8.07 33.90
N ILE A 93 -8.70 8.47 32.68
CA ILE A 93 -9.63 9.04 31.71
C ILE A 93 -10.28 7.87 30.96
N THR A 94 -11.50 7.50 31.36
CA THR A 94 -12.38 6.65 30.56
C THR A 94 -13.14 7.54 29.59
N GLU A 95 -12.89 7.40 28.28
CA GLU A 95 -13.74 7.97 27.25
C GLU A 95 -15.09 7.24 27.26
N GLU A 96 -16.05 7.75 28.02
CA GLU A 96 -17.44 7.44 27.73
C GLU A 96 -17.76 8.08 26.37
N MET A 97 -18.01 7.24 25.36
CA MET A 97 -18.55 7.66 24.08
C MET A 97 -19.86 8.39 24.32
N ASN A 98 -19.79 9.72 24.49
CA ASN A 98 -20.93 10.59 24.50
C ASN A 98 -21.45 10.66 23.06
N VAL A 99 -22.37 9.75 22.73
CA VAL A 99 -23.17 9.81 21.50
C VAL A 99 -24.04 11.05 21.63
N VAL A 100 -23.57 12.17 21.07
CA VAL A 100 -24.29 13.44 21.10
C VAL A 100 -25.56 13.29 20.25
N SER A 101 -26.70 13.10 20.91
CA SER A 101 -28.02 13.17 20.30
C SER A 101 -28.43 14.64 20.19
N PHE A 102 -28.37 15.21 18.98
CA PHE A 102 -28.86 16.56 18.68
C PHE A 102 -30.37 16.54 18.42
N PRO A 103 -31.17 17.47 19.00
CA PRO A 103 -32.60 17.52 18.78
C PRO A 103 -32.93 18.15 17.42
N LEU A 104 -33.86 17.51 16.71
CA LEU A 104 -34.43 17.94 15.44
C LEU A 104 -35.41 19.09 15.66
N THR A 105 -35.11 20.32 15.23
CA THR A 105 -36.13 21.33 14.90
C THR A 105 -35.59 22.40 13.92
N ASP A 106 -36.45 22.81 12.98
CA ASP A 106 -36.38 23.94 12.05
C ASP A 106 -35.83 23.73 10.62
N SER A 107 -36.76 23.17 9.83
CA SER A 107 -37.06 23.32 8.41
C SER A 107 -36.50 24.54 7.65
N GLY A 108 -35.78 24.25 6.56
CA GLY A 108 -36.10 24.81 5.25
C GLY A 108 -34.93 25.32 4.42
N ILE A 109 -33.90 25.90 5.04
CA ILE A 109 -32.81 26.59 4.32
C ILE A 109 -31.41 26.03 4.69
N LEU A 110 -31.27 25.38 5.85
CA LEU A 110 -30.01 24.80 6.32
C LEU A 110 -29.71 23.40 5.73
N ASN A 111 -30.71 22.77 5.12
CA ASN A 111 -30.61 21.39 4.66
C ASN A 111 -29.58 21.24 3.53
N ALA A 112 -29.50 22.15 2.56
CA ALA A 112 -28.57 21.98 1.43
C ALA A 112 -27.10 22.02 1.86
N GLU A 113 -26.73 22.94 2.76
CA GLU A 113 -25.35 23.06 3.24
C GLU A 113 -24.97 21.89 4.17
N GLN A 114 -25.91 21.41 5.00
CA GLN A 114 -25.70 20.23 5.85
C GLN A 114 -25.65 18.92 5.05
N GLN A 115 -26.44 18.82 3.97
CA GLN A 115 -26.42 17.70 3.03
C GLN A 115 -25.09 17.65 2.27
N GLU A 116 -24.59 18.80 1.82
CA GLU A 116 -23.29 18.90 1.18
C GLU A 116 -22.14 18.60 2.14
N ALA A 117 -22.19 19.09 3.38
CA ALA A 117 -21.19 18.77 4.41
C ALA A 117 -21.16 17.27 4.73
N THR A 118 -22.33 16.64 4.90
CA THR A 118 -22.45 15.20 5.19
C THR A 118 -21.96 14.35 4.01
N TYR A 119 -22.25 14.77 2.78
CA TYR A 119 -21.74 14.10 1.58
C TYR A 119 -20.21 14.18 1.49
N LEU A 120 -19.63 15.35 1.78
CA LEU A 120 -18.17 15.54 1.75
C LEU A 120 -17.45 14.74 2.84
N GLU A 121 -18.05 14.60 4.03
CA GLU A 121 -17.50 13.75 5.09
C GLU A 121 -17.56 12.27 4.73
N LEU A 122 -18.64 11.82 4.10
CA LEU A 122 -18.79 10.45 3.61
C LEU A 122 -17.77 10.13 2.49
N LEU A 123 -17.52 11.08 1.59
CA LEU A 123 -16.43 10.96 0.61
C LEU A 123 -15.07 10.87 1.30
N ARG A 124 -14.78 11.72 2.29
CA ARG A 124 -13.48 11.70 2.99
C ARG A 124 -13.16 10.36 3.65
N GLN A 125 -14.18 9.60 4.07
CA GLN A 125 -14.02 8.30 4.71
C GLN A 125 -13.84 7.13 3.72
N MET A 126 -14.16 7.31 2.43
CA MET A 126 -14.05 6.24 1.43
C MET A 126 -12.65 6.15 0.78
N PRO A 127 -12.20 4.95 0.37
CA PRO A 127 -10.99 4.80 -0.44
C PRO A 127 -11.10 5.53 -1.79
N VAL A 128 -9.99 6.09 -2.28
CA VAL A 128 -9.96 6.86 -3.54
C VAL A 128 -10.44 6.05 -4.75
N ILE A 129 -10.21 4.73 -4.77
CA ILE A 129 -10.67 3.85 -5.85
C ILE A 129 -12.20 3.79 -5.96
N GLU A 130 -12.90 3.87 -4.82
CA GLU A 130 -14.35 3.80 -4.77
C GLU A 130 -14.99 5.10 -5.27
N HIS A 131 -14.32 6.24 -5.06
CA HIS A 131 -14.73 7.53 -5.61
C HIS A 131 -14.81 7.49 -7.13
N TRP A 132 -13.75 7.03 -7.78
CA TRP A 132 -13.69 6.94 -9.24
C TRP A 132 -14.71 5.95 -9.79
N LYS A 133 -14.91 4.82 -9.09
CA LYS A 133 -15.94 3.84 -9.48
C LYS A 133 -17.35 4.44 -9.39
N LEU A 134 -17.64 5.17 -8.32
CA LEU A 134 -18.95 5.77 -8.10
C LEU A 134 -19.22 6.92 -9.09
N PHE A 135 -18.20 7.75 -9.37
CA PHE A 135 -18.24 8.82 -10.36
C PHE A 135 -18.44 8.32 -11.79
N LEU A 136 -17.70 7.28 -12.20
CA LEU A 136 -17.71 6.80 -13.59
C LEU A 136 -18.88 5.88 -13.91
N PHE A 137 -19.32 5.04 -12.96
CA PHE A 137 -20.28 3.97 -13.23
C PHE A 137 -21.64 4.14 -12.55
N HIS A 138 -21.78 5.02 -11.56
CA HIS A 138 -22.99 5.13 -10.74
C HIS A 138 -23.53 6.56 -10.61
N ARG A 139 -23.59 7.29 -11.74
CA ARG A 139 -24.15 8.66 -11.82
C ARG A 139 -25.57 8.80 -11.24
N LYS A 140 -26.42 7.77 -11.39
CA LYS A 140 -27.77 7.77 -10.80
C LYS A 140 -27.76 7.66 -9.27
N LYS A 141 -26.82 6.88 -8.69
CA LYS A 141 -26.68 6.78 -7.23
C LYS A 141 -26.14 8.07 -6.62
N ILE A 142 -25.36 8.87 -7.36
CA ILE A 142 -24.90 10.19 -6.91
C ILE A 142 -26.10 11.13 -6.75
N GLU A 143 -27.02 11.13 -7.71
CA GLU A 143 -28.23 11.95 -7.62
C GLU A 143 -29.20 11.46 -6.54
N GLU A 144 -29.27 10.15 -6.31
CA GLU A 144 -30.04 9.58 -5.19
C GLU A 144 -29.41 9.92 -3.83
N LEU A 145 -28.10 9.80 -3.67
CA LEU A 145 -27.42 10.19 -2.42
C LEU A 145 -27.52 11.69 -2.13
N LYS A 146 -27.55 12.51 -3.18
CA LYS A 146 -27.78 13.96 -3.07
C LYS A 146 -29.24 14.32 -2.78
N ARG A 147 -30.20 13.42 -3.01
CA ARG A 147 -31.64 13.65 -2.80
C ARG A 147 -32.22 12.90 -1.59
N ALA A 148 -31.57 11.84 -1.13
CA ALA A 148 -32.05 10.96 -0.06
C ALA A 148 -31.56 11.37 1.33
N LEU A 149 -30.64 12.33 1.44
CA LEU A 149 -30.28 13.02 2.67
C LEU A 149 -30.57 14.50 2.50
#